data_AF-A0A948NQI6-F1
#
_entry.id   AF-A0A948NQI6-F1
#
_cell.length_a   1.000
_cell.length_b   1.000
_cell.length_c   1.000
_cell.angle_alpha   90.00
_cell.angle_beta   90.00
_cell.angle_gamma   90.00
#
_symmetry.space_group_name_H-M   'P 1'
#
loop_
_entity.id
_entity.type
_entity.pdbx_description
1 polymer ?
#
loop_
_entity_poly.entity_id
_entity_poly.type
_entity_poly.pdbx_seq_one_letter_code
_entity_poly.pdbx_strand_id
1 'polypeptide(L)' 'FNAALLSVRQASILLSASFRFHLTMNTLAVQLTLPLAGCVEDLHLQITSLTTTVNLVALTRNAPCLAHTKKAALRLPMSV' A
#
# COMPACT_ATOMS: atom_id res chain seq x y z
N PHE A 1 -29.15 3.60 55.38
CA PHE A 1 -29.72 3.36 54.04
C PHE A 1 -29.04 4.14 52.89
N ASN A 2 -28.41 5.31 53.12
CA ASN A 2 -27.79 6.10 52.04
C ASN A 2 -26.47 5.55 51.44
N ALA A 3 -25.64 4.84 52.23
CA ALA A 3 -24.33 4.37 51.77
C ALA A 3 -24.41 3.29 50.67
N ALA A 4 -25.40 2.40 50.75
CA ALA A 4 -25.59 1.35 49.73
C ALA A 4 -26.03 1.94 48.38
N LEU A 5 -26.89 2.96 48.39
CA LEU A 5 -27.33 3.64 47.17
C LEU A 5 -26.18 4.41 46.50
N LEU A 6 -25.28 5.00 47.28
CA LEU A 6 -24.05 5.63 46.76
C LEU A 6 -23.15 4.61 46.04
N SER A 7 -22.96 3.43 46.64
CA SER A 7 -22.17 2.35 46.04
C SER A 7 -22.76 1.86 44.71
N VAL A 8 -24.08 1.69 44.63
CA VAL A 8 -24.77 1.27 43.40
C VAL A 8 -24.60 2.31 42.28
N ARG A 9 -24.73 3.60 42.59
CA ARG A 9 -24.53 4.68 41.61
C ARG A 9 -23.10 4.69 41.09
N GLN A 10 -22.12 4.54 41.98
CA GLN A 10 -20.71 4.51 41.59
C GLN A 10 -20.37 3.27 40.74
N ALA A 11 -20.83 2.09 41.12
CA ALA A 11 -20.63 0.86 40.35
C ALA A 11 -21.27 0.96 38.96
N SER A 12 -22.46 1.56 38.84
CA SER A 12 -23.11 1.79 37.56
C SER A 12 -22.34 2.76 36.66
N ILE A 13 -21.74 3.82 37.24
CA ILE A 13 -20.92 4.77 36.49
C ILE A 13 -19.66 4.08 35.98
N LEU A 14 -18.99 3.30 36.82
CA LEU A 14 -17.80 2.53 36.44
C LEU A 14 -18.13 1.52 35.34
N LEU A 15 -19.21 0.75 35.49
CA LEU A 15 -19.65 -0.22 34.50
C LEU A 15 -19.97 0.46 33.15
N SER A 16 -20.67 1.59 33.19
CA SER A 16 -20.99 2.39 31.99
C SER A 16 -19.73 2.94 31.33
N ALA A 17 -18.78 3.47 32.12
CA ALA A 17 -17.51 3.98 31.61
C ALA A 17 -16.65 2.86 30.98
N SER A 18 -16.51 1.72 31.65
CA SER A 18 -15.80 0.55 31.12
C SER A 18 -16.42 0.02 29.84
N PHE A 19 -17.74 -0.09 29.78
CA PHE A 19 -18.44 -0.53 28.57
C PHE A 19 -18.22 0.43 27.40
N ARG A 20 -18.38 1.74 27.65
CA ARG A 20 -18.12 2.77 26.63
C ARG A 20 -16.67 2.77 26.17
N PHE A 21 -15.71 2.59 27.08
CA PHE A 21 -14.30 2.47 26.72
C PHE A 21 -14.06 1.26 25.81
N HIS A 22 -14.63 0.10 26.16
CA HIS A 22 -14.46 -1.12 25.38
C HIS A 22 -15.10 -1.04 23.99
N LEU A 23 -16.27 -0.39 23.87
CA LEU A 23 -16.90 -0.11 22.57
C LEU A 23 -16.05 0.81 21.71
N THR A 24 -15.51 1.89 22.28
CA THR A 24 -14.61 2.80 21.57
C THR A 24 -13.36 2.08 21.11
N MET A 25 -12.74 1.26 21.97
CA MET A 25 -11.55 0.47 21.61
C MET A 25 -11.84 -0.52 20.48
N ASN A 26 -12.99 -1.22 20.53
CA ASN A 26 -13.40 -2.13 19.47
C ASN A 26 -13.64 -1.38 18.15
N THR A 27 -14.24 -0.19 18.22
CA THR A 27 -14.48 0.66 17.04
C THR A 27 -13.16 1.11 16.42
N LEU A 28 -12.21 1.57 17.24
CA LEU A 28 -10.88 1.95 16.78
C LEU A 28 -10.12 0.76 16.18
N ALA A 29 -10.21 -0.41 16.79
CA ALA A 29 -9.59 -1.62 16.25
C ALA A 29 -10.15 -1.93 14.85
N VAL A 30 -11.48 -1.94 14.68
CA VAL A 30 -12.11 -2.15 13.36
C VAL A 30 -11.71 -1.05 12.36
N GLN A 31 -11.75 0.21 12.79
CA GLN A 31 -11.36 1.36 11.97
C GLN A 31 -9.88 1.37 11.59
N LEU A 32 -9.01 0.65 12.28
CA LEU A 32 -7.59 0.54 11.93
C LEU A 32 -7.31 -0.75 11.15
N THR A 33 -7.99 -1.84 11.47
CA THR A 33 -7.90 -3.10 10.72
C THR A 33 -8.38 -2.94 9.29
N LEU A 34 -9.47 -2.20 9.06
CA LEU A 34 -10.01 -2.01 7.70
C LEU A 34 -9.06 -1.20 6.78
N PRO A 35 -8.49 -0.05 7.21
CA PRO A 35 -7.42 0.60 6.49
C PRO A 35 -6.18 -0.27 6.38
N LEU A 36 -5.79 -1.01 7.41
CA LEU A 36 -4.58 -1.84 7.31
C LEU A 36 -4.71 -2.93 6.25
N ALA A 37 -5.88 -3.58 6.14
CA ALA A 37 -6.16 -4.54 5.09
C ALA A 37 -6.09 -3.88 3.69
N GLY A 38 -6.78 -2.76 3.48
CA GLY A 38 -6.77 -2.04 2.21
C GLY A 38 -5.41 -1.42 1.85
N CYS A 39 -4.68 -0.90 2.84
CA CYS A 39 -3.34 -0.33 2.67
C CYS A 39 -2.33 -1.42 2.29
N VAL A 40 -2.41 -2.62 2.85
CA VAL A 40 -1.48 -3.71 2.51
C VAL A 40 -1.65 -4.13 1.05
N GLU A 41 -2.89 -4.22 0.58
CA GLU A 41 -3.22 -4.56 -0.81
C GLU A 41 -2.76 -3.46 -1.78
N ASP A 42 -3.05 -2.19 -1.47
CA ASP A 42 -2.64 -1.04 -2.29
C ASP A 42 -1.11 -0.86 -2.32
N LEU A 43 -0.43 -1.06 -1.18
CA LEU A 43 1.02 -0.99 -1.09
C LEU A 43 1.68 -2.10 -1.93
N HIS A 44 1.12 -3.32 -1.95
CA HIS A 44 1.62 -4.41 -2.79
C HIS A 44 1.49 -4.08 -4.28
N LEU A 45 0.36 -3.49 -4.69
CA LEU A 45 0.15 -3.04 -6.07
C LEU A 45 1.09 -1.90 -6.46
N GLN A 46 1.29 -0.94 -5.57
CA GLN A 46 2.17 0.20 -5.78
C GLN A 46 3.64 -0.22 -5.87
N ILE A 47 4.09 -1.12 -5.00
CA ILE A 47 5.45 -1.71 -5.03
C ILE A 47 5.65 -2.50 -6.33
N THR A 48 4.69 -3.33 -6.71
CA THR A 48 4.76 -4.11 -7.97
C THR A 48 4.86 -3.20 -9.18
N SER A 49 3.98 -2.20 -9.27
CA SER A 49 3.98 -1.20 -10.35
C SER A 49 5.30 -0.44 -10.43
N LEU A 50 5.84 -0.02 -9.28
CA LEU A 50 7.12 0.66 -9.20
C LEU A 50 8.27 -0.25 -9.66
N THR A 51 8.33 -1.48 -9.18
CA THR A 51 9.38 -2.45 -9.57
C THR A 51 9.31 -2.77 -11.06
N THR A 52 8.11 -2.96 -11.63
CA THR A 52 7.92 -3.15 -13.07
C THR A 52 8.38 -1.93 -13.86
N THR A 53 8.05 -0.72 -13.40
CA THR A 53 8.46 0.54 -14.04
C THR A 53 9.97 0.68 -14.05
N VAL A 54 10.64 0.42 -12.92
CA VAL A 54 12.11 0.47 -12.82
C VAL A 54 12.77 -0.52 -13.78
N ASN A 55 12.26 -1.75 -13.86
CA ASN A 55 12.79 -2.76 -14.77
C ASN A 55 12.60 -2.37 -16.25
N LEU A 56 11.45 -1.80 -16.61
CA LEU A 56 11.18 -1.35 -17.98
C LEU A 56 12.07 -0.17 -18.36
N VAL A 57 12.26 0.79 -17.46
CA VAL A 57 13.16 1.92 -17.65
C VAL A 57 14.61 1.44 -17.81
N ALA A 58 15.05 0.51 -16.97
CA ALA A 58 16.38 -0.09 -17.07
C ALA A 58 16.56 -0.85 -18.41
N LEU A 59 15.57 -1.65 -18.81
CA LEU A 59 15.61 -2.38 -20.08
C LEU A 59 15.66 -1.43 -21.27
N THR A 60 14.87 -0.36 -21.25
CA THR A 60 14.84 0.65 -22.31
C THR A 60 16.17 1.40 -22.40
N ARG A 61 16.77 1.74 -21.25
CA ARG A 61 18.08 2.42 -21.20
C ARG A 61 19.22 1.53 -21.68
N ASN A 62 19.13 0.23 -21.43
CA ASN A 62 20.16 -0.76 -21.80
C ASN A 62 19.92 -1.39 -23.17
N ALA A 63 18.79 -1.12 -23.83
CA ALA A 63 18.49 -1.68 -25.14
C ALA A 63 19.49 -1.13 -26.19
N PRO A 64 20.16 -2.00 -26.96
CA PRO A 64 21.07 -1.56 -28.00
C PRO A 64 20.30 -0.79 -29.08
N CYS A 65 20.76 0.42 -29.41
CA CYS A 65 20.17 1.21 -30.48
C CYS A 65 20.32 0.48 -31.82
N LEU A 66 19.20 0.26 -32.52
CA LEU A 66 19.13 -0.34 -33.87
C LEU A 66 19.63 0.66 -34.93
N ALA A 67 20.84 1.19 -34.78
CA ALA A 67 21.37 2.27 -35.62
C ALA A 67 22.27 1.77 -36.77
N HIS A 68 22.45 0.46 -36.95
CA HIS A 68 23.40 -0.06 -37.95
C HIS A 68 22.87 -1.25 -38.76
N THR A 69 22.04 -0.99 -39.79
CA THR A 69 21.87 -1.93 -40.92
C THR A 69 21.56 -1.20 -42.25
N LYS A 70 22.27 -0.11 -42.59
CA LYS A 70 22.21 0.45 -43.96
C LYS A 70 23.56 0.98 -44.46
N LYS A 71 24.59 0.15 -44.46
CA LYS A 71 25.88 0.48 -45.11
C LYS A 71 26.54 -0.69 -45.85
N ALA A 72 25.74 -1.62 -46.37
CA ALA A 72 26.23 -2.69 -47.25
C ALA A 72 25.58 -2.69 -48.64
N ALA A 73 24.49 -1.95 -48.86
CA ALA A 73 23.75 -1.96 -50.14
C ALA A 73 24.20 -0.90 -51.16
N LEU A 74 25.25 -0.11 -50.87
CA LEU A 74 25.70 1.01 -51.71
C LEU A 74 27.16 0.87 -52.19
N ARG A 75 27.76 -0.31 -52.07
CA ARG A 75 29.03 -0.65 -52.73
C ARG A 75 28.80 -1.76 -53.74
N LEU A 76 28.16 -1.41 -54.84
CA LEU A 76 28.36 -2.16 -56.08
C LEU A 76 29.79 -1.90 -56.54
N PRO A 77 30.58 -2.93 -56.90
CA PRO A 77 31.90 -2.72 -57.48
C PRO A 77 31.73 -2.13 -58.89
N MET A 78 32.29 -0.95 -59.13
CA MET A 78 32.59 -0.49 -60.49
C MET A 78 33.66 -1.43 -61.06
N SER A 79 33.29 -2.21 -62.08
CA SER A 79 34.24 -2.90 -62.95
C SER A 79 34.87 -1.89 -63.90
N VAL A 80 36.21 -1.83 -63.94
CA VAL A 80 37.00 -1.46 -65.12
C VAL A 80 38.17 -2.44 -65.19
#